data_AF-A0A1B6ILA2-F1
#
_entry.id   AF-A0A1B6ILA2-F1
#
_cell.length_a   1.000
_cell.length_b   1.000
_cell.length_c   1.000
_cell.angle_alpha   90.00
_cell.angle_beta   90.00
_cell.angle_gamma   90.00
#
_symmetry.space_group_name_H-M   'P 1'
#
loop_
_entity.id
_entity.type
_entity.pdbx_description
1 polymer ?
#
loop_
_entity_poly.entity_id
_entity_poly.type
_entity_poly.pdbx_seq_one_letter_code
_entity_poly.pdbx_strand_id
1 'polypeptide(L)'
;AVAVVKKSSNFQSWADLKGHKACFSHVGKAAGWVIPVYNLVTKNLIEKNNCPYTKAVGEFFSGGVQNSAEPFKCLSSGEGDVAFLDYDSAVRQVGGEDKSGEYELLCKDGGRKAFKDYASCNQGAVPPR
;
A
#
# COMPACT_ATOMS: atom_id res chain seq x y z
N ALA A 1 4.02 4.33 -7.61
CA ALA A 1 3.06 3.66 -6.71
C ALA A 1 3.58 3.74 -5.29
N VAL A 2 2.72 3.94 -4.29
CA VAL A 2 3.12 4.11 -2.88
C VAL A 2 2.27 3.24 -1.96
N ALA A 3 2.80 2.98 -0.76
CA ALA A 3 2.10 2.34 0.34
C ALA A 3 2.08 3.33 1.51
N VAL A 4 0.90 3.73 1.95
CA VAL A 4 0.71 4.72 3.02
C VAL A 4 0.29 4.00 4.29
N VAL A 5 0.93 4.35 5.41
CA VAL A 5 0.63 3.82 6.74
C VAL A 5 0.51 4.96 7.75
N LYS A 6 -0.10 4.70 8.91
CA LYS A 6 -0.14 5.64 10.03
C LYS A 6 1.19 5.64 10.79
N LYS A 7 1.66 6.81 11.23
CA LYS A 7 2.85 7.01 12.08
C LYS A 7 2.79 6.19 13.37
N SER A 8 1.60 6.08 13.95
CA SER A 8 1.33 5.32 15.18
C SER A 8 1.44 3.81 15.03
N SER A 9 1.47 3.28 13.80
CA SER A 9 1.68 1.85 13.56
C SER A 9 3.16 1.48 13.68
N ASN A 10 3.48 0.19 13.85
CA ASN A 10 4.86 -0.30 13.96
C ASN A 10 5.39 -1.04 12.71
N PHE A 11 4.65 -1.06 11.59
CA PHE A 11 5.10 -1.62 10.31
C PHE A 11 6.42 -1.02 9.79
N GLN A 12 7.51 -1.77 9.78
CA GLN A 12 8.77 -1.35 9.16
C GLN A 12 9.02 -2.08 7.84
N SER A 13 8.30 -3.15 7.57
CA SER A 13 8.49 -3.98 6.39
C SER A 13 7.17 -4.48 5.83
N TRP A 14 7.23 -4.99 4.61
CA TRP A 14 6.11 -5.69 3.98
C TRP A 14 5.68 -6.95 4.74
N ALA A 15 6.59 -7.59 5.48
CA ALA A 15 6.26 -8.77 6.27
C ALA A 15 5.34 -8.44 7.46
N ASP A 16 5.50 -7.24 8.04
CA ASP A 16 4.69 -6.78 9.18
C ASP A 16 3.22 -6.54 8.80
N LEU A 17 2.94 -6.37 7.51
CA LEU A 17 1.59 -6.21 6.99
C LEU A 17 0.79 -7.52 7.00
N LYS A 18 1.44 -8.67 7.23
CA LYS A 18 0.75 -9.95 7.31
C LYS A 18 -0.27 -9.94 8.45
N GLY A 19 -1.47 -10.40 8.16
CA GLY A 19 -2.59 -10.47 9.09
C GLY A 19 -3.33 -9.15 9.34
N HIS A 20 -2.87 -8.04 8.76
CA HIS A 20 -3.48 -6.72 8.94
C HIS A 20 -4.50 -6.40 7.84
N LYS A 21 -5.20 -5.27 7.99
CA LYS A 21 -6.18 -4.79 7.02
C LYS A 21 -5.51 -3.95 5.94
N ALA A 22 -5.90 -4.12 4.69
CA ALA A 22 -5.35 -3.34 3.58
C ALA A 22 -6.43 -2.71 2.69
N CYS A 23 -6.19 -1.45 2.33
CA CYS A 23 -6.99 -0.68 1.38
C CYS A 23 -6.27 -0.67 0.02
N PHE A 24 -6.92 -1.24 -0.99
CA PHE A 24 -6.42 -1.25 -2.35
C PHE A 24 -7.26 -0.37 -3.25
N SER A 25 -6.64 0.10 -4.34
CA SER A 25 -7.42 0.58 -5.48
C SER A 25 -8.13 -0.60 -6.15
N HIS A 26 -9.08 -0.33 -7.04
CA HIS A 26 -9.74 -1.39 -7.81
C HIS A 26 -8.75 -2.44 -8.37
N VAL A 27 -9.15 -3.71 -8.30
CA VAL A 27 -8.40 -4.85 -8.83
C VAL A 27 -7.98 -4.58 -10.28
N GLY A 28 -6.70 -4.80 -10.56
CA GLY A 28 -6.10 -4.55 -11.89
C GLY A 28 -5.53 -3.15 -12.09
N LYS A 29 -5.76 -2.19 -11.18
CA LYS A 29 -5.04 -0.90 -11.23
C LYS A 29 -3.55 -1.11 -10.95
N ALA A 30 -2.70 -0.46 -11.75
CA ALA A 30 -1.24 -0.60 -11.64
C ALA A 30 -0.72 -0.24 -10.24
N ALA A 31 -0.92 1.01 -9.80
CA ALA A 31 -0.36 1.51 -8.54
C ALA A 31 -0.97 0.87 -7.29
N GLY A 32 -2.29 0.67 -7.31
CA GLY A 32 -3.03 0.25 -6.13
C GLY A 32 -3.47 -1.20 -6.10
N TRP A 33 -3.02 -2.05 -7.05
CA TRP A 33 -3.23 -3.50 -7.00
C TRP A 33 -2.05 -4.29 -7.58
N VAL A 34 -1.73 -4.10 -8.86
CA VAL A 34 -0.76 -4.94 -9.58
C VAL A 34 0.65 -4.83 -8.98
N ILE A 35 1.14 -3.61 -8.76
CA ILE A 35 2.48 -3.37 -8.18
C ILE A 35 2.57 -3.91 -6.73
N PRO A 36 1.61 -3.64 -5.83
CA PRO A 36 1.59 -4.25 -4.51
C PRO A 36 1.61 -5.78 -4.52
N VAL A 37 0.77 -6.41 -5.35
CA VAL A 37 0.73 -7.87 -5.48
C VAL A 37 2.05 -8.42 -6.00
N TYR A 38 2.65 -7.75 -7.00
CA TYR A 38 3.96 -8.11 -7.51
C TYR A 38 5.06 -8.04 -6.42
N ASN A 39 5.03 -7.03 -5.55
CA ASN A 39 5.97 -6.94 -4.43
C ASN A 39 5.77 -8.07 -3.41
N LEU A 40 4.53 -8.48 -3.13
CA LEU A 40 4.27 -9.63 -2.24
C LEU A 40 4.82 -10.94 -2.82
N VAL A 41 4.64 -11.16 -4.12
CA VAL A 41 5.15 -12.36 -4.81
C VAL A 41 6.68 -12.35 -4.89
N THR A 42 7.30 -11.25 -5.30
CA THR A 42 8.77 -11.17 -5.44
C THR A 42 9.53 -11.24 -4.11
N LYS A 43 8.88 -10.86 -3.01
CA LYS A 43 9.42 -11.01 -1.66
C LYS A 43 9.09 -12.38 -1.03
N ASN A 44 8.50 -13.30 -1.78
CA ASN A 44 8.06 -14.62 -1.30
C ASN A 44 7.11 -14.55 -0.08
N LEU A 45 6.37 -13.45 0.05
CA LEU A 45 5.33 -13.30 1.08
C LEU A 45 4.01 -13.96 0.67
N ILE A 46 3.82 -14.10 -0.64
CA ILE A 46 2.75 -14.87 -1.28
C ILE A 46 3.40 -15.80 -2.31
N GLU A 47 2.92 -17.04 -2.39
CA GLU A 47 3.38 -17.98 -3.39
C GLU A 47 2.94 -17.57 -4.80
N LYS A 48 3.88 -17.59 -5.75
CA LYS A 48 3.61 -17.31 -7.18
C LYS A 48 2.55 -18.24 -7.79
N ASN A 49 2.39 -19.45 -7.25
CA ASN A 49 1.45 -20.44 -7.75
C ASN A 49 0.08 -20.37 -7.07
N ASN A 50 -0.11 -19.49 -6.08
CA ASN A 50 -1.38 -19.32 -5.37
C ASN A 50 -2.35 -18.47 -6.20
N CYS A 51 -2.84 -19.07 -7.28
CA CYS A 51 -3.83 -18.50 -8.17
C CYS A 51 -5.24 -18.94 -7.74
N PRO A 52 -6.23 -18.02 -7.70
CA PRO A 52 -6.14 -16.60 -8.05
C PRO A 52 -5.49 -15.75 -6.95
N TYR A 53 -4.66 -14.76 -7.33
CA TYR A 53 -3.97 -13.87 -6.38
C TYR A 53 -4.91 -13.12 -5.44
N THR A 54 -6.18 -12.92 -5.80
CA THR A 54 -7.20 -12.34 -4.91
C THR A 54 -7.38 -13.16 -3.64
N LYS A 55 -7.34 -14.49 -3.74
CA LYS A 55 -7.40 -15.40 -2.59
C LYS A 55 -6.15 -15.27 -1.74
N ALA A 56 -4.98 -15.31 -2.38
CA ALA A 56 -3.70 -15.22 -1.68
C ALA A 56 -3.49 -13.88 -0.95
N VAL A 57 -3.93 -12.77 -1.57
CA VAL A 57 -3.93 -11.44 -0.93
C VAL A 57 -4.90 -11.42 0.25
N GLY A 58 -6.08 -12.02 0.13
CA GLY A 58 -7.02 -12.15 1.24
C GLY A 58 -6.47 -12.99 2.41
N GLU A 59 -5.73 -14.06 2.11
CA GLU A 59 -5.06 -14.88 3.13
C GLU A 59 -3.91 -14.13 3.80
N PHE A 60 -3.12 -13.38 3.04
CA PHE A 60 -2.03 -12.56 3.57
C PHE A 60 -2.55 -11.42 4.46
N PHE A 61 -3.59 -10.72 4.01
CA PHE A 61 -4.29 -9.67 4.76
C PHE A 61 -5.54 -10.24 5.45
N SER A 62 -5.34 -11.23 6.32
CA SER A 62 -6.45 -11.91 7.01
C SER A 62 -7.29 -10.98 7.89
N GLY A 63 -6.81 -9.78 8.20
CA GLY A 63 -7.58 -8.73 8.88
C GLY A 63 -8.68 -8.12 7.99
N GLY A 64 -8.51 -8.16 6.67
CA GLY A 64 -9.49 -7.71 5.69
C GLY A 64 -8.88 -6.97 4.50
N VAL A 65 -9.52 -7.08 3.34
CA VAL A 65 -9.13 -6.40 2.10
C VAL A 65 -10.29 -5.53 1.63
N GLN A 66 -10.06 -4.22 1.53
CA GLN A 66 -11.03 -3.25 1.05
C GLN A 66 -10.59 -2.71 -0.32
N ASN A 67 -11.42 -2.86 -1.34
CA ASN A 67 -11.17 -2.30 -2.67
C ASN A 67 -12.01 -1.04 -2.85
N SER A 68 -11.36 0.12 -3.02
CA SER A 68 -12.04 1.42 -3.13
C SER A 68 -11.40 2.29 -4.20
N ALA A 69 -12.17 3.24 -4.76
CA ALA A 69 -11.62 4.31 -5.60
C ALA A 69 -10.74 5.28 -4.78
N GLU A 70 -10.96 5.35 -3.47
CA GLU A 70 -10.24 6.21 -2.52
C GLU A 70 -9.57 5.38 -1.41
N PRO A 71 -8.45 4.70 -1.68
CA PRO A 71 -7.79 3.84 -0.69
C PRO A 71 -7.30 4.60 0.56
N PHE A 72 -6.91 5.87 0.39
CA PHE A 72 -6.49 6.70 1.51
C PHE A 72 -7.65 6.97 2.48
N LYS A 73 -8.87 7.20 1.97
CA LYS A 73 -10.06 7.38 2.80
C LYS A 73 -10.36 6.14 3.67
N CYS A 74 -10.21 4.95 3.09
CA CYS A 74 -10.32 3.68 3.82
C CYS A 74 -9.30 3.59 4.98
N LEU A 75 -8.05 4.03 4.76
CA LEU A 75 -7.03 4.10 5.80
C LEU A 75 -7.36 5.16 6.87
N SER A 76 -7.78 6.36 6.46
CA SER A 76 -8.10 7.44 7.40
C SER A 76 -9.30 7.10 8.28
N SER A 77 -10.29 6.40 7.75
CA SER A 77 -11.47 5.91 8.50
C SER A 77 -11.16 4.75 9.45
N GLY A 78 -9.95 4.17 9.39
CA GLY A 78 -9.55 3.02 10.22
C GLY A 78 -10.07 1.66 9.71
N GLU A 79 -10.61 1.63 8.50
CA GLU A 79 -11.06 0.39 7.84
C GLU A 79 -9.87 -0.44 7.34
N GLY A 80 -8.71 0.19 7.12
CA GLY A 80 -7.44 -0.46 6.83
C GLY A 80 -6.27 0.09 7.63
N ASP A 81 -5.19 -0.68 7.68
CA ASP A 81 -3.93 -0.35 8.35
C ASP A 81 -2.85 0.16 7.37
N VAL A 82 -2.99 -0.22 6.08
CA VAL A 82 -2.16 0.24 4.96
C VAL A 82 -3.03 0.57 3.75
N ALA A 83 -2.67 1.61 2.99
CA ALA A 83 -3.31 1.95 1.72
C ALA A 83 -2.34 1.93 0.55
N PHE A 84 -2.73 1.29 -0.55
CA PHE A 84 -1.97 1.21 -1.80
C PHE A 84 -2.63 2.03 -2.91
N LEU A 85 -1.91 3.02 -3.42
CA LEU A 85 -2.39 3.98 -4.42
C LEU A 85 -1.24 4.65 -5.17
N ASP A 86 -1.55 5.47 -6.16
CA ASP A 86 -0.58 6.33 -6.83
C ASP A 86 -0.16 7.52 -5.94
N TYR A 87 1.04 8.03 -6.19
CA TYR A 87 1.63 9.08 -5.37
C TYR A 87 0.82 10.37 -5.41
N ASP A 88 0.46 10.82 -6.61
CA ASP A 88 -0.27 12.08 -6.81
C ASP A 88 -1.63 12.07 -6.11
N SER A 89 -2.36 10.95 -6.21
CA SER A 89 -3.64 10.79 -5.49
C SER A 89 -3.45 10.73 -3.98
N ALA A 90 -2.35 10.15 -3.48
CA ALA A 90 -2.05 10.15 -2.05
C ALA A 90 -1.78 11.57 -1.55
N VAL A 91 -0.91 12.33 -2.23
CA VAL A 91 -0.58 13.72 -1.89
C VAL A 91 -1.84 14.60 -1.94
N ARG A 92 -2.67 14.45 -2.98
CA ARG A 92 -3.92 15.20 -3.12
C ARG A 92 -4.90 14.93 -1.97
N GLN A 93 -5.07 13.67 -1.58
CA GLN A 93 -6.00 13.29 -0.51
C GLN A 93 -5.49 13.68 0.88
N VAL A 94 -4.18 13.66 1.09
CA VAL A 94 -3.51 14.11 2.31
C VAL A 94 -3.47 15.64 2.43
N GLY A 95 -3.62 16.38 1.33
CA GLY A 95 -3.61 17.83 1.30
C GLY A 95 -2.23 18.47 1.10
N GLY A 96 -1.25 17.70 0.63
CA GLY A 96 0.11 18.15 0.33
C GLY A 96 1.20 17.26 0.94
N GLU A 97 2.39 17.25 0.33
CA GLU A 97 3.52 16.41 0.78
C GLU A 97 3.95 16.76 2.22
N ASP A 98 4.00 18.05 2.53
CA ASP A 98 4.34 18.58 3.87
C ASP A 98 3.19 18.47 4.87
N LYS A 99 1.97 18.18 4.39
CA LYS A 99 0.77 18.02 5.23
C LYS A 99 0.43 16.56 5.51
N SER A 100 1.42 15.69 5.35
CA SER A 100 1.32 14.25 5.66
C SER A 100 0.86 13.94 7.08
N GLY A 101 0.96 14.88 8.02
CA GLY A 101 0.30 14.79 9.33
C GLY A 101 0.70 13.51 10.07
N GLU A 102 -0.25 12.61 10.25
CA GLU A 102 -0.09 11.31 10.91
C GLU A 102 0.26 10.14 9.96
N TYR A 103 0.59 10.41 8.69
CA TYR A 103 0.83 9.39 7.66
C TYR A 103 2.26 9.42 7.12
N GLU A 104 2.74 8.25 6.67
CA GLU A 104 4.08 8.05 6.10
C GLU A 104 4.04 7.04 4.96
N LEU A 105 5.10 7.04 4.15
CA LEU A 105 5.32 6.02 3.13
C LEU A 105 6.08 4.85 3.73
N LEU A 106 5.55 3.63 3.57
CA LEU A 106 6.28 2.39 3.83
C LEU A 106 7.14 2.07 2.62
N CYS A 107 8.46 1.90 2.75
CA CYS A 107 9.32 1.68 1.59
C CYS A 107 9.35 0.21 1.17
N LYS A 108 9.58 -0.04 -0.13
CA LYS A 108 9.67 -1.41 -0.67
C LYS A 108 10.72 -2.26 0.06
N ASP A 109 11.87 -1.67 0.37
CA ASP A 109 13.00 -2.38 0.98
C ASP A 109 13.04 -2.26 2.50
N GLY A 110 11.95 -1.78 3.09
CA GLY A 110 11.80 -1.56 4.52
C GLY A 110 12.11 -0.13 4.96
N GLY A 111 11.74 0.15 6.20
CA GLY A 111 11.72 1.50 6.76
C GLY A 111 10.55 2.33 6.26
N ARG A 112 10.50 3.56 6.78
CA ARG A 112 9.49 4.55 6.44
C ARG A 112 10.14 5.87 6.06
N LYS A 113 9.48 6.62 5.19
CA LYS A 113 9.88 7.99 4.87
C LYS A 113 8.68 8.92 4.73
N ALA A 114 8.98 10.22 4.78
CA ALA A 114 8.01 11.25 4.49
C ALA A 114 7.60 11.24 3.01
N PHE A 115 6.47 11.86 2.70
CA PHE A 115 5.94 11.93 1.33
C PHE A 115 6.89 12.62 0.35
N LYS A 116 7.65 13.62 0.80
CA LYS A 116 8.68 14.31 -0.01
C LYS A 116 9.78 13.37 -0.52
N ASP A 117 10.03 12.25 0.18
CA ASP A 117 11.12 11.33 -0.14
C ASP A 117 10.66 10.17 -1.05
N TYR A 118 9.48 10.29 -1.68
CA TYR A 118 8.85 9.23 -2.49
C TYR A 118 9.77 8.68 -3.59
N ALA A 119 10.62 9.53 -4.17
CA ALA A 119 11.55 9.12 -5.23
C ALA A 119 12.46 7.98 -4.76
N SER A 120 12.81 7.98 -3.47
CA SER A 120 13.60 6.93 -2.81
C SER A 120 12.77 5.92 -2.01
N CYS A 121 11.46 6.13 -1.88
CA CYS A 121 10.54 5.31 -1.08
C CYS A 121 9.21 5.13 -1.81
N ASN A 122 9.22 4.23 -2.80
CA ASN A 122 8.05 3.86 -3.59
C ASN A 122 8.01 2.35 -3.85
N GLN A 123 6.86 1.86 -4.29
CA GLN A 123 6.63 0.43 -4.57
C GLN A 123 7.03 0.03 -5.99
N GLY A 124 7.25 1.00 -6.87
CA GLY A 124 7.50 0.79 -8.28
C GLY A 124 6.96 1.94 -9.13
N ALA A 125 7.54 2.07 -10.33
CA ALA A 125 7.10 3.01 -11.35
C ALA A 125 5.76 2.55 -11.94
N VAL A 126 4.86 3.51 -12.14
CA VAL A 126 3.60 3.29 -12.85
C VAL A 126 3.85 3.75 -14.29
N PRO A 127 3.73 2.88 -15.30
CA PRO A 127 3.87 3.31 -16.69
C PRO A 127 2.86 4.41 -17.02
N PRO A 128 3.22 5.39 -17.88
CA PRO A 128 2.25 6.33 -18.44
C PRO A 128 1.10 5.57 -19.11
N ARG A 129 -0.11 6.12 -19.06
CA ARG A 129 -1.24 5.58 -19.81
C ARG A 129 -1.13 5.93 -21.28
#